data_AF-A0A7J0H9B7-F1
#
_entry.id   AF-A0A7J0H9B7-F1
#
_cell.length_a   1.000
_cell.length_b   1.000
_cell.length_c   1.000
_cell.angle_alpha   90.00
_cell.angle_beta   90.00
_cell.angle_gamma   90.00
#
_symmetry.space_group_name_H-M   'P 1'
#
loop_
_entity.id
_entity.type
_entity.pdbx_description
1 polymer ?
#
loop_
_entity_poly.entity_id
_entity_poly.type
_entity_poly.pdbx_seq_one_letter_code
_entity_poly.pdbx_strand_id
1 'polypeptide(L)'
;MDALLLHCPSMAKRPCCSSPTESPLVLNPSPTAPKPDPLDRLLESFLGLSDLPSLSLDLSLDRLLESRPCDSDQDDMIDRVMRLGSALLEAGRRSARKRATFHNAVVWALPPDLTIKVFSMLDTQSVCYAAATCTFFHKCASDPLCYANIDLTAVVPRVNNVVVSTMIQRAGKVLQSIKLGLVPGPTASPESSQSLVYTIRNSVDASGFSWNDKRSRQGKESSILTRSCLSSLSGDSDAPGTICIIVSMPISP
;
A
#
# COMPACT_ATOMS: atom_id res chain seq x y z
N MET A 1 42.06 -37.98 1.04
CA MET A 1 40.70 -38.17 1.58
C MET A 1 40.59 -37.14 2.69
N ASP A 2 40.05 -35.96 2.40
CA ASP A 2 39.90 -34.88 3.38
C ASP A 2 38.52 -34.25 3.20
N ALA A 3 37.75 -34.29 4.28
CA ALA A 3 36.39 -33.80 4.40
C ALA A 3 36.42 -32.31 4.78
N LEU A 4 35.94 -31.44 3.89
CA LEU A 4 35.69 -30.04 4.20
C LEU A 4 34.25 -29.87 4.69
N LEU A 5 34.13 -29.76 6.01
CA LEU A 5 32.91 -29.37 6.72
C LEU A 5 32.57 -27.90 6.41
N LEU A 6 31.57 -27.70 5.55
CA LEU A 6 30.93 -26.40 5.37
C LEU A 6 29.98 -26.13 6.54
N HIS A 7 30.34 -25.09 7.29
CA HIS A 7 29.66 -24.55 8.45
C HIS A 7 28.36 -23.86 8.04
N CYS A 8 27.20 -24.38 8.44
CA CYS A 8 25.91 -23.69 8.29
C CYS A 8 25.71 -22.71 9.46
N PRO A 9 25.43 -21.41 9.23
CA PRO A 9 25.00 -20.55 10.31
C PRO A 9 23.53 -20.81 10.67
N SER A 10 23.41 -21.32 11.89
CA SER A 10 22.25 -21.56 12.76
C SER A 10 21.06 -20.61 12.63
N MET A 11 19.88 -21.21 12.84
CA MET A 11 18.52 -20.67 12.90
C MET A 11 18.39 -19.31 13.59
N ALA A 12 17.60 -18.43 12.97
CA ALA A 12 17.03 -17.25 13.60
C ALA A 12 16.22 -17.66 14.85
N LYS A 13 16.71 -17.29 16.02
CA LYS A 13 16.01 -17.44 17.30
C LYS A 13 14.70 -16.65 17.24
N ARG A 14 13.57 -17.35 17.41
CA ARG A 14 12.25 -16.73 17.63
C ARG A 14 12.30 -15.90 18.93
N PRO A 15 11.68 -14.72 18.98
CA PRO A 15 11.31 -14.12 20.26
C PRO A 15 10.18 -14.95 20.87
N CYS A 16 10.51 -15.85 21.79
CA CYS A 16 9.49 -16.50 22.63
C CYS A 16 9.05 -15.50 23.71
N CYS A 17 7.75 -15.22 23.79
CA CYS A 17 7.15 -14.58 24.95
C CYS A 17 7.25 -15.54 26.14
N SER A 18 8.19 -15.33 27.04
CA SER A 18 8.25 -16.04 28.32
C SER A 18 7.20 -15.45 29.28
N SER A 19 6.22 -16.27 29.63
CA SER A 19 5.33 -16.07 30.78
C SER A 19 6.12 -16.21 32.09
N PRO A 20 5.89 -15.38 33.12
CA PRO A 20 6.57 -15.55 34.40
C PRO A 20 5.85 -16.63 35.23
N THR A 21 6.53 -17.76 35.43
CA THR A 21 6.20 -18.72 36.49
C THR A 21 6.76 -18.18 37.82
N GLU A 22 5.90 -18.13 38.83
CA GLU A 22 6.25 -17.73 40.20
C GLU A 22 7.33 -18.64 40.82
N SER A 23 8.39 -18.04 41.33
CA SER A 23 9.20 -18.55 42.45
C SER A 23 10.10 -17.43 42.97
N PRO A 24 10.17 -17.20 44.30
CA PRO A 24 10.92 -16.08 44.89
C PRO A 24 12.40 -16.46 45.05
N LEU A 25 13.29 -15.47 44.92
CA LEU A 25 14.48 -15.22 45.76
C LEU A 25 15.43 -14.19 45.09
N VAL A 26 15.38 -12.96 45.63
CA VAL A 26 16.51 -12.07 45.99
C VAL A 26 17.43 -11.49 44.87
N LEU A 27 17.22 -10.17 44.66
CA LEU A 27 18.16 -9.05 44.45
C LEU A 27 19.19 -9.08 43.29
N ASN A 28 18.91 -8.28 42.24
CA ASN A 28 19.80 -7.20 41.81
C ASN A 28 19.07 -6.18 40.90
N PRO A 29 19.12 -4.85 41.15
CA PRO A 29 18.48 -3.87 40.29
C PRO A 29 19.40 -3.32 39.19
N SER A 30 18.81 -3.17 38.01
CA SER A 30 19.16 -2.26 36.90
C SER A 30 20.15 -2.78 35.84
N PRO A 31 19.70 -2.74 34.57
CA PRO A 31 20.16 -1.70 33.68
C PRO A 31 19.05 -0.68 33.45
N THR A 32 19.44 0.59 33.45
CA THR A 32 18.60 1.79 33.45
C THR A 32 17.55 1.74 32.34
N ALA A 33 16.35 1.26 32.68
CA ALA A 33 15.18 1.47 31.83
C ALA A 33 14.93 2.99 31.77
N PRO A 34 14.78 3.59 30.58
CA PRO A 34 14.38 4.99 30.48
C PRO A 34 13.06 5.14 31.25
N LYS A 35 13.01 6.08 32.20
CA LYS A 35 11.77 6.39 32.93
C LYS A 35 10.70 6.69 31.86
N PRO A 36 9.56 5.97 31.85
CA PRO A 36 8.50 6.24 30.88
C PRO A 36 8.04 7.68 31.06
N ASP A 37 7.86 8.36 29.93
CA ASP A 37 7.41 9.75 29.87
C ASP A 37 6.12 9.90 30.70
N PRO A 38 5.87 11.03 31.38
CA PRO A 38 4.64 11.20 32.15
C PRO A 38 3.38 10.96 31.31
N LEU A 39 3.44 11.26 30.01
CA LEU A 39 2.37 10.96 29.06
C LEU A 39 2.19 9.45 28.84
N ASP A 40 3.28 8.69 28.72
CA ASP A 40 3.24 7.23 28.55
C ASP A 40 2.54 6.56 29.75
N ARG A 41 2.85 7.02 30.97
CA ARG A 41 2.20 6.49 32.20
C ARG A 41 0.71 6.80 32.27
N LEU A 42 0.32 7.99 31.84
CA LEU A 42 -1.09 8.40 31.80
C LEU A 42 -1.85 7.59 30.74
N LEU A 43 -1.23 7.35 29.58
CA LEU A 43 -1.79 6.48 28.54
C LEU A 43 -1.90 5.03 29.00
N GLU A 44 -0.88 4.48 29.67
CA GLU A 44 -0.95 3.13 30.26
C GLU A 44 -2.09 3.01 31.28
N SER A 45 -2.23 4.01 32.16
CA SER A 45 -3.31 4.04 33.15
C SER A 45 -4.68 4.11 32.47
N PHE A 46 -4.82 4.93 31.43
CA PHE A 46 -6.07 5.05 30.65
C PHE A 46 -6.39 3.76 29.88
N LEU A 47 -5.39 3.09 29.29
CA LEU A 47 -5.57 1.81 28.63
C LEU A 47 -5.99 0.71 29.62
N GLY A 48 -5.53 0.75 30.87
CA GLY A 48 -5.98 -0.13 31.95
C GLY A 48 -7.46 0.03 32.31
N LEU A 49 -8.12 1.12 31.90
CA LEU A 49 -9.56 1.30 32.07
C LEU A 49 -10.38 0.56 31.01
N SER A 50 -9.75 0.00 29.96
CA SER A 50 -10.47 -0.70 28.89
C SER A 50 -11.20 -1.97 29.35
N ASP A 51 -10.83 -2.51 30.51
CA ASP A 51 -11.50 -3.65 31.14
C ASP A 51 -12.78 -3.24 31.91
N LEU A 52 -13.03 -1.94 32.10
CA LEU A 52 -14.26 -1.44 32.73
C LEU A 52 -15.45 -1.49 31.74
N PRO A 53 -16.69 -1.62 32.24
CA PRO A 53 -17.87 -1.47 31.39
C PRO A 53 -17.89 -0.10 30.72
N SER A 54 -18.23 -0.02 29.43
CA SER A 54 -18.33 1.24 28.68
C SER A 54 -19.21 2.28 29.38
N LEU A 55 -20.27 1.82 30.05
CA LEU A 55 -21.19 2.63 30.86
C LEU A 55 -20.47 3.43 31.97
N SER A 56 -19.36 2.91 32.52
CA SER A 56 -18.58 3.60 33.55
C SER A 56 -17.81 4.80 33.01
N LEU A 57 -17.38 4.75 31.74
CA LEU A 57 -16.68 5.86 31.08
C LEU A 57 -17.68 6.96 30.73
N ASP A 58 -18.82 6.58 30.16
CA ASP A 58 -19.91 7.50 29.80
C ASP A 58 -20.39 8.29 31.02
N LEU A 59 -20.74 7.61 32.12
CA LEU A 59 -21.15 8.25 33.37
C LEU A 59 -20.07 9.17 33.96
N SER A 60 -18.79 8.84 33.75
CA SER A 60 -17.71 9.70 34.22
C SER A 60 -17.53 10.95 33.36
N LEU A 61 -17.78 10.85 32.05
CA LEU A 61 -17.78 11.99 31.15
C LEU A 61 -18.98 12.91 31.42
N ASP A 62 -20.17 12.34 31.63
CA ASP A 62 -21.38 13.11 31.96
C ASP A 62 -21.20 13.90 33.26
N ARG A 63 -20.68 13.28 34.33
CA ARG A 63 -20.35 14.02 35.57
C ARG A 63 -19.33 15.13 35.35
N LEU A 64 -18.37 14.93 34.45
CA LEU A 64 -17.38 15.96 34.14
C LEU A 64 -18.04 17.12 33.36
N LEU A 65 -18.99 16.82 32.48
CA LEU A 65 -19.78 17.82 31.74
C LEU A 65 -20.64 18.64 32.71
N GLU A 66 -21.36 17.96 33.60
CA GLU A 66 -22.20 18.58 34.63
C GLU A 66 -21.38 19.42 35.63
N SER A 67 -20.10 19.13 35.82
CA SER A 67 -19.21 19.95 36.66
C SER A 67 -18.84 21.30 36.06
N ARG A 68 -19.11 21.53 34.76
CA ARG A 68 -18.82 22.79 34.08
C ARG A 68 -19.94 23.81 34.30
N PRO A 69 -19.61 25.08 34.60
CA PRO A 69 -20.60 26.09 34.98
C PRO A 69 -21.36 26.72 33.81
N CYS A 70 -20.92 26.53 32.57
CA CYS A 70 -21.51 27.16 31.38
C CYS A 70 -21.56 26.20 30.19
N ASP A 71 -22.60 26.29 29.37
CA ASP A 71 -22.82 25.44 28.19
C ASP A 71 -21.67 25.54 27.18
N SER A 72 -21.06 26.72 27.02
CA SER A 72 -19.91 26.89 26.13
C SER A 72 -18.68 26.07 26.56
N ASP A 73 -18.49 25.90 27.87
CA ASP A 73 -17.39 25.09 28.41
C ASP A 73 -17.68 23.59 28.24
N GLN A 74 -18.96 23.20 28.26
CA GLN A 74 -19.38 21.83 27.95
C GLN A 74 -19.11 21.51 26.48
N ASP A 75 -19.51 22.40 25.56
CA ASP A 75 -19.26 22.25 24.13
C ASP A 75 -17.77 22.14 23.81
N ASP A 76 -16.91 23.01 24.36
CA ASP A 76 -15.44 22.91 24.19
C ASP A 76 -14.91 21.56 24.71
N MET A 77 -15.43 21.08 25.83
CA MET A 77 -15.00 19.81 26.38
C MET A 77 -15.41 18.62 25.51
N ILE A 78 -16.64 18.62 24.98
CA ILE A 78 -17.11 17.60 24.02
C ILE A 78 -16.17 17.57 22.81
N ASP A 79 -15.87 18.73 22.23
CA ASP A 79 -14.96 18.87 21.09
C ASP A 79 -13.57 18.31 21.39
N ARG A 80 -13.04 18.60 22.59
CA ARG A 80 -11.72 18.10 23.03
C ARG A 80 -11.72 16.60 23.22
N VAL A 81 -12.76 16.02 23.80
CA VAL A 81 -12.91 14.56 23.98
C VAL A 81 -13.02 13.88 22.61
N MET A 82 -13.82 14.42 21.69
CA MET A 82 -13.97 13.89 20.33
C MET A 82 -12.65 13.93 19.56
N ARG A 83 -11.90 15.04 19.64
CA ARG A 83 -10.58 15.17 19.02
C ARG A 83 -9.58 14.20 19.61
N LEU A 84 -9.53 14.07 20.94
CA LEU A 84 -8.63 13.15 21.62
C LEU A 84 -8.94 11.69 21.29
N GLY A 85 -10.22 11.29 21.37
CA GLY A 85 -10.66 9.93 21.04
C GLY A 85 -10.36 9.56 19.59
N SER A 86 -10.60 10.48 18.64
CA SER A 86 -10.28 10.29 17.23
C SER A 86 -8.77 10.15 16.99
N ALA A 87 -7.95 10.98 17.64
CA ALA A 87 -6.50 10.91 17.55
C ALA A 87 -5.96 9.58 18.11
N LEU A 88 -6.49 9.14 19.26
CA LEU A 88 -6.10 7.88 19.88
C LEU A 88 -6.49 6.67 19.02
N LEU A 89 -7.70 6.68 18.46
CA LEU A 89 -8.17 5.64 17.54
C LEU A 89 -7.27 5.53 16.30
N GLU A 90 -6.91 6.66 15.69
CA GLU A 90 -6.04 6.66 14.52
C GLU A 90 -4.60 6.25 14.86
N ALA A 91 -4.08 6.66 16.01
CA ALA A 91 -2.80 6.19 16.54
C ALA A 91 -2.79 4.68 16.75
N GLY A 92 -3.84 4.13 17.36
CA GLY A 92 -4.05 2.69 17.53
C GLY A 92 -4.10 1.94 16.20
N ARG A 93 -4.91 2.42 15.23
CA ARG A 93 -4.97 1.85 13.87
C ARG A 93 -3.63 1.91 13.15
N ARG A 94 -2.90 3.02 13.26
CA ARG A 94 -1.55 3.17 12.69
C ARG A 94 -0.57 2.19 13.32
N SER A 95 -0.61 2.02 14.64
CA SER A 95 0.23 1.05 15.36
C SER A 95 -0.11 -0.39 14.97
N ALA A 96 -1.39 -0.75 14.91
CA ALA A 96 -1.85 -2.07 14.47
C ALA A 96 -1.38 -2.39 13.05
N ARG A 97 -1.56 -1.44 12.10
CA ARG A 97 -1.02 -1.56 10.75
C ARG A 97 0.49 -1.77 10.77
N LYS A 98 1.25 -0.96 11.51
CA LYS A 98 2.72 -1.10 11.65
C LYS A 98 3.12 -2.45 12.25
N ARG A 99 2.39 -3.00 13.21
CA ARG A 99 2.66 -4.33 13.77
C ARG A 99 2.37 -5.44 12.77
N ALA A 100 1.28 -5.34 12.02
CA ALA A 100 0.95 -6.30 10.96
C ALA A 100 2.04 -6.37 9.88
N THR A 101 2.73 -5.26 9.58
CA THR A 101 3.84 -5.28 8.62
C THR A 101 5.02 -6.13 9.10
N PHE A 102 5.40 -6.00 10.38
CA PHE A 102 6.44 -6.83 10.98
C PHE A 102 6.01 -8.29 11.03
N HIS A 103 4.76 -8.56 11.43
CA HIS A 103 4.22 -9.91 11.44
C HIS A 103 4.24 -10.55 10.04
N ASN A 104 3.83 -9.83 9.00
CA ASN A 104 3.88 -10.32 7.63
C ASN A 104 5.31 -10.66 7.21
N ALA A 105 6.30 -9.84 7.56
CA ALA A 105 7.69 -10.14 7.26
C ALA A 105 8.25 -11.35 8.07
N VAL A 106 7.76 -11.57 9.30
CA VAL A 106 8.21 -12.64 10.19
C VAL A 106 7.55 -13.99 9.87
N VAL A 107 6.29 -13.99 9.44
CA VAL A 107 5.52 -15.20 9.10
C VAL A 107 5.71 -15.60 7.64
N TRP A 108 6.08 -14.66 6.76
CA TRP A 108 6.38 -14.99 5.38
C TRP A 108 7.57 -15.95 5.30
N ALA A 109 7.36 -17.08 4.61
CA ALA A 109 8.30 -18.20 4.62
C ALA A 109 9.63 -17.89 3.92
N LEU A 110 9.66 -16.90 3.02
CA LEU A 110 10.84 -16.55 2.24
C LEU A 110 11.52 -15.29 2.79
N PRO A 111 12.86 -15.24 2.85
CA PRO A 111 13.57 -14.00 3.10
C PRO A 111 13.31 -12.97 1.98
N PRO A 112 13.59 -11.67 2.23
CA PRO A 112 13.40 -10.60 1.25
C PRO A 112 14.04 -10.91 -0.11
N ASP A 113 15.30 -11.38 -0.13
CA ASP A 113 16.05 -11.63 -1.36
C ASP A 113 15.40 -12.71 -2.24
N LEU A 114 14.90 -13.79 -1.64
CA LEU A 114 14.17 -14.83 -2.35
C LEU A 114 12.80 -14.33 -2.82
N THR A 115 12.14 -13.48 -2.02
CA THR A 115 10.86 -12.86 -2.41
C THR A 115 11.04 -11.92 -3.61
N ILE A 116 12.09 -11.09 -3.61
CA ILE A 116 12.48 -10.23 -4.74
C ILE A 116 12.77 -11.09 -5.96
N LYS A 117 13.50 -12.21 -5.81
CA LYS A 117 13.77 -13.12 -6.92
C LYS A 117 12.49 -13.70 -7.51
N VAL A 118 11.54 -14.13 -6.67
CA VAL A 118 10.21 -14.57 -7.14
C VAL A 118 9.48 -13.43 -7.86
N PHE A 119 9.46 -12.23 -7.30
CA PHE A 119 8.80 -11.07 -7.93
C PHE A 119 9.42 -10.69 -9.27
N SER A 120 10.74 -10.83 -9.44
CA SER A 120 11.43 -10.62 -10.72
C SER A 120 11.03 -11.62 -11.82
N MET A 121 10.35 -12.71 -11.45
CA MET A 121 9.82 -13.71 -12.39
C MET A 121 8.33 -13.53 -12.67
N LEU A 122 7.66 -12.59 -12.00
CA LEU A 122 6.25 -12.28 -12.22
C LEU A 122 6.09 -11.28 -13.37
N ASP A 123 4.93 -11.30 -14.01
CA ASP A 123 4.53 -10.24 -14.95
C ASP A 123 4.31 -8.91 -14.22
N THR A 124 4.39 -7.79 -14.96
CA THR A 124 4.31 -6.43 -14.40
C THR A 124 3.02 -6.19 -13.62
N GLN A 125 1.89 -6.78 -14.04
CA GLN A 125 0.61 -6.63 -13.34
C GLN A 125 0.62 -7.40 -12.02
N SER A 126 1.11 -8.63 -12.00
CA SER A 126 1.25 -9.43 -10.78
C SER A 126 2.18 -8.79 -9.75
N VAL A 127 3.29 -8.18 -10.18
CA VAL A 127 4.17 -7.39 -9.28
C VAL A 127 3.39 -6.22 -8.64
N CYS A 128 2.56 -5.52 -9.42
CA CYS A 128 1.74 -4.42 -8.91
C CYS A 128 0.70 -4.91 -7.90
N TYR A 129 0.05 -6.05 -8.14
CA TYR A 129 -0.88 -6.63 -7.18
C TYR A 129 -0.16 -7.05 -5.90
N ALA A 130 0.97 -7.74 -6.01
CA ALA A 130 1.77 -8.12 -4.85
C ALA A 130 2.15 -6.88 -4.00
N ALA A 131 2.61 -5.80 -4.65
CA ALA A 131 2.98 -4.55 -3.98
C ALA A 131 1.82 -3.87 -3.22
N ALA A 132 0.58 -4.11 -3.64
CA ALA A 132 -0.62 -3.54 -3.00
C ALA A 132 -1.12 -4.36 -1.80
N THR A 133 -0.66 -5.61 -1.62
CA THR A 133 -1.17 -6.49 -0.55
C THR A 133 -0.72 -6.08 0.85
N CYS A 134 0.57 -5.75 1.01
CA CYS A 134 1.14 -5.37 2.28
C CYS A 134 2.47 -4.62 2.08
N THR A 135 2.92 -3.93 3.13
CA THR A 135 4.15 -3.13 3.04
C THR A 135 5.43 -3.96 2.88
N PHE A 136 5.45 -5.21 3.35
CA PHE A 136 6.60 -6.10 3.15
C PHE A 136 6.77 -6.43 1.66
N PHE A 137 5.67 -6.81 0.99
CA PHE A 137 5.69 -7.03 -0.46
C PHE A 137 5.91 -5.73 -1.22
N HIS A 138 5.34 -4.60 -0.77
CA HIS A 138 5.62 -3.30 -1.36
C HIS A 138 7.13 -2.99 -1.38
N LYS A 139 7.83 -3.25 -0.27
CA LYS A 139 9.29 -3.07 -0.19
C LYS A 139 10.04 -4.00 -1.15
N CYS A 140 9.67 -5.28 -1.19
CA CYS A 140 10.32 -6.25 -2.10
C CYS A 140 10.05 -5.89 -3.57
N ALA A 141 8.81 -5.54 -3.92
CA ALA A 141 8.41 -5.17 -5.27
C ALA A 141 8.98 -3.82 -5.73
N SER A 142 9.48 -2.99 -4.81
CA SER A 142 10.17 -1.74 -5.15
C SER A 142 11.62 -1.96 -5.61
N ASP A 143 12.14 -3.19 -5.50
CA ASP A 143 13.47 -3.53 -5.98
C ASP A 143 13.53 -3.43 -7.52
N PRO A 144 14.57 -2.80 -8.10
CA PRO A 144 14.70 -2.63 -9.54
C PRO A 144 14.63 -3.93 -10.35
N LEU A 145 15.09 -5.07 -9.79
CA LEU A 145 15.05 -6.37 -10.47
C LEU A 145 13.61 -6.82 -10.78
N CYS A 146 12.62 -6.37 -10.00
CA CYS A 146 11.21 -6.65 -10.26
C CYS A 146 10.68 -5.98 -11.54
N TYR A 147 11.44 -5.04 -12.10
CA TYR A 147 11.09 -4.25 -13.28
C TYR A 147 12.10 -4.40 -14.42
N ALA A 148 12.97 -5.42 -14.39
CA ALA A 148 13.92 -5.67 -15.48
C ALA A 148 13.22 -5.91 -16.82
N ASN A 149 12.04 -6.52 -16.81
CA ASN A 149 11.22 -6.77 -18.00
C ASN A 149 9.82 -6.21 -17.77
N ILE A 150 9.50 -5.11 -18.46
CA ILE A 150 8.22 -4.41 -18.31
C ILE A 150 7.31 -4.79 -19.48
N ASP A 151 6.12 -5.31 -19.18
CA ASP A 151 5.08 -5.55 -20.17
C ASP A 151 3.83 -4.75 -19.80
N LEU A 152 3.55 -3.73 -20.61
CA LEU A 152 2.39 -2.86 -20.48
C LEU A 152 1.44 -3.02 -21.67
N THR A 153 1.50 -4.19 -22.34
CA THR A 153 0.54 -4.53 -23.37
C THR A 153 -0.82 -4.84 -22.75
N ALA A 154 -1.89 -4.31 -23.32
CA ALA A 154 -3.25 -4.54 -22.84
C ALA A 154 -4.24 -4.55 -24.00
N VAL A 155 -5.40 -5.19 -23.83
CA VAL A 155 -6.47 -5.18 -24.86
C VAL A 155 -7.10 -3.79 -24.99
N VAL A 156 -7.03 -2.98 -23.93
CA VAL A 156 -7.53 -1.61 -23.86
C VAL A 156 -6.40 -0.70 -23.40
N PRO A 157 -6.21 0.48 -24.02
CA PRO A 157 -5.08 1.33 -23.68
C PRO A 157 -5.38 2.06 -22.36
N ARG A 158 -4.85 1.51 -21.26
CA ARG A 158 -5.05 2.02 -19.88
C ARG A 158 -3.80 2.66 -19.28
N VAL A 159 -2.68 2.63 -20.00
CA VAL A 159 -1.37 3.06 -19.52
C VAL A 159 -1.06 4.44 -20.11
N ASN A 160 -0.68 5.38 -19.25
CA ASN A 160 -0.30 6.74 -19.63
C ASN A 160 1.23 6.94 -19.55
N ASN A 161 1.71 8.08 -20.06
CA ASN A 161 3.14 8.42 -20.05
C ASN A 161 3.77 8.42 -18.65
N VAL A 162 3.01 8.82 -17.63
CA VAL A 162 3.48 8.90 -16.24
C VAL A 162 3.77 7.49 -15.69
N VAL A 163 2.88 6.53 -15.95
CA VAL A 163 3.08 5.13 -15.55
C VAL A 163 4.31 4.55 -16.23
N VAL A 164 4.46 4.75 -17.55
CA VAL A 164 5.63 4.26 -18.29
C VAL A 164 6.93 4.86 -17.75
N SER A 165 6.99 6.18 -17.59
CA SER A 165 8.18 6.87 -17.06
C SER A 165 8.49 6.43 -15.62
N THR A 166 7.48 6.25 -14.77
CA THR A 166 7.66 5.76 -13.40
C THR A 166 8.21 4.33 -13.39
N MET A 167 7.70 3.44 -14.24
CA MET A 167 8.18 2.06 -14.32
C MET A 167 9.62 1.99 -14.82
N ILE A 168 9.97 2.79 -15.83
CA ILE A 168 11.36 2.92 -16.31
C ILE A 168 12.27 3.44 -15.19
N GLN A 169 11.84 4.48 -14.46
CA GLN A 169 12.61 5.02 -13.35
C GLN A 169 12.83 4.01 -12.22
N ARG A 170 11.81 3.18 -11.91
CA ARG A 170 11.91 2.11 -10.92
C ARG A 170 12.89 1.02 -11.34
N ALA A 171 12.88 0.63 -12.61
CA ALA A 171 13.82 -0.34 -13.16
C ALA A 171 15.25 0.21 -13.20
N GLY A 172 15.42 1.52 -13.42
CA GLY A 172 16.74 2.14 -13.51
C GLY A 172 17.66 1.42 -14.49
N LYS A 173 18.90 1.14 -14.06
CA LYS A 173 19.95 0.53 -14.90
C LYS A 173 19.73 -0.95 -15.20
N VAL A 174 18.82 -1.63 -14.50
CA VAL A 174 18.58 -3.06 -14.71
C VAL A 174 17.45 -3.32 -15.71
N LEU A 175 16.89 -2.27 -16.33
CA LEU A 175 15.89 -2.42 -17.38
C LEU A 175 16.50 -3.12 -18.60
N GLN A 176 15.91 -4.26 -18.97
CA GLN A 176 16.33 -5.09 -20.10
C GLN A 176 15.32 -5.02 -21.26
N SER A 177 14.02 -5.02 -20.96
CA SER A 177 12.99 -4.92 -21.99
C SER A 177 11.77 -4.11 -21.54
N ILE A 178 11.16 -3.42 -22.50
CA ILE A 178 9.87 -2.76 -22.32
C ILE A 178 8.96 -3.03 -23.52
N LYS A 179 7.74 -3.51 -23.24
CA LYS A 179 6.71 -3.74 -24.24
C LYS A 179 5.55 -2.79 -24.01
N LEU A 180 5.22 -2.00 -25.03
CA LEU A 180 4.13 -1.04 -25.02
C LEU A 180 3.19 -1.38 -26.18
N GLY A 181 1.90 -1.54 -25.96
CA GLY A 181 1.04 -1.92 -27.07
C GLY A 181 -0.41 -2.22 -26.74
N LEU A 182 -1.22 -2.28 -27.79
CA LEU A 182 -2.47 -3.03 -27.73
C LEU A 182 -2.22 -4.45 -28.21
N VAL A 183 -2.65 -5.42 -27.41
CA VAL A 183 -2.84 -6.78 -27.94
C VAL A 183 -4.13 -6.74 -28.75
N PRO A 184 -4.12 -7.07 -30.05
CA PRO A 184 -5.34 -7.22 -30.80
C PRO A 184 -6.23 -8.22 -30.06
N GLY A 185 -7.37 -7.76 -29.55
CA GLY A 185 -8.36 -8.67 -28.97
C GLY A 185 -8.80 -9.68 -30.02
N PRO A 186 -9.43 -10.81 -29.64
CA PRO A 186 -10.01 -11.72 -30.60
C PRO A 186 -10.91 -10.91 -31.53
N THR A 187 -10.47 -10.73 -32.78
CA THR A 187 -11.30 -10.13 -33.81
C THR A 187 -12.49 -11.07 -33.94
N ALA A 188 -13.65 -10.65 -33.42
CA ALA A 188 -14.90 -11.25 -33.83
C ALA A 188 -14.87 -11.28 -35.36
N SER A 189 -14.92 -12.49 -35.91
CA SER A 189 -14.92 -12.73 -37.34
C SER A 189 -15.95 -11.82 -38.03
N PRO A 190 -15.61 -11.17 -39.15
CA PRO A 190 -16.56 -10.35 -39.86
C PRO A 190 -17.45 -11.26 -40.71
N GLU A 191 -18.45 -11.90 -40.10
CA GLU A 191 -19.56 -12.45 -40.89
C GLU A 191 -20.82 -12.72 -40.05
N SER A 192 -21.92 -12.19 -40.59
CA SER A 192 -23.29 -12.65 -40.47
C SER A 192 -24.26 -11.87 -39.56
N SER A 193 -25.27 -11.32 -40.26
CA SER A 193 -26.64 -11.03 -39.84
C SER A 193 -26.92 -9.66 -39.20
N GLN A 194 -27.26 -8.71 -40.07
CA GLN A 194 -28.03 -7.51 -39.74
C GLN A 194 -29.32 -7.91 -39.01
N SER A 195 -29.44 -7.59 -37.73
CA SER A 195 -30.71 -7.70 -37.02
C SER A 195 -31.35 -6.32 -36.91
N LEU A 196 -32.34 -6.14 -37.79
CA LEU A 196 -33.26 -5.02 -37.87
C LEU A 196 -34.28 -5.14 -36.72
N VAL A 197 -34.17 -4.36 -35.64
CA VAL A 197 -35.31 -4.15 -34.73
C VAL A 197 -35.34 -2.70 -34.20
N TYR A 198 -36.23 -1.95 -34.83
CA TYR A 198 -37.06 -0.84 -34.35
C TYR A 198 -36.57 0.07 -33.20
N THR A 199 -36.35 1.32 -33.60
CA THR A 199 -36.55 2.55 -32.83
C THR A 199 -37.80 2.50 -31.94
N ILE A 200 -37.63 2.71 -30.63
CA ILE A 200 -38.65 3.33 -29.80
C ILE A 200 -37.97 4.42 -28.96
N ARG A 201 -38.37 5.66 -29.24
CA ARG A 201 -38.07 6.86 -28.46
C ARG A 201 -39.35 7.21 -27.69
N ASN A 202 -39.22 7.50 -26.39
CA ASN A 202 -40.10 8.30 -25.49
C ASN A 202 -39.98 7.74 -24.05
N SER A 203 -40.07 8.47 -22.94
CA SER A 203 -40.03 9.91 -22.59
C SER A 203 -40.26 10.01 -21.06
N VAL A 204 -39.82 11.12 -20.44
CA VAL A 204 -40.29 11.73 -19.16
C VAL A 204 -39.70 11.23 -17.83
N ASP A 205 -38.70 11.99 -17.37
CA ASP A 205 -38.51 12.69 -16.07
C ASP A 205 -39.15 12.16 -14.77
N ALA A 206 -38.29 11.88 -13.77
CA ALA A 206 -38.24 12.64 -12.51
C ALA A 206 -37.09 12.21 -11.57
N SER A 207 -36.17 13.17 -11.38
CA SER A 207 -35.65 13.70 -10.10
C SER A 207 -34.48 13.04 -9.31
N GLY A 208 -33.35 13.77 -9.34
CA GLY A 208 -32.42 14.05 -8.21
C GLY A 208 -31.48 12.90 -7.81
N PHE A 209 -30.16 13.02 -7.88
CA PHE A 209 -29.36 14.06 -7.24
C PHE A 209 -28.13 14.44 -8.07
N SER A 210 -27.92 15.74 -8.12
CA SER A 210 -26.81 16.45 -8.74
C SER A 210 -25.52 16.30 -7.94
N TRP A 211 -24.50 15.70 -8.56
CA TRP A 211 -23.10 15.98 -8.27
C TRP A 211 -22.45 16.67 -9.48
N ASN A 212 -23.15 17.68 -10.01
CA ASN A 212 -22.55 18.80 -10.73
C ASN A 212 -21.98 19.74 -9.64
N ASP A 213 -20.86 20.43 -9.75
CA ASP A 213 -20.08 20.80 -10.92
C ASP A 213 -18.84 21.51 -10.33
N LYS A 214 -17.72 20.80 -10.19
CA LYS A 214 -16.41 21.42 -9.89
C LYS A 214 -15.26 20.43 -10.08
N ARG A 215 -15.14 19.91 -11.29
CA ARG A 215 -13.82 19.56 -11.80
C ARG A 215 -13.81 19.91 -13.29
N SER A 216 -12.96 20.89 -13.58
CA SER A 216 -12.46 21.27 -14.89
C SER A 216 -12.68 20.19 -15.96
N ARG A 217 -13.19 20.61 -17.11
CA ARG A 217 -13.19 19.87 -18.37
C ARG A 217 -11.75 19.43 -18.71
N GLN A 218 -11.29 18.34 -18.11
CA GLN A 218 -10.13 17.61 -18.59
C GLN A 218 -10.69 16.62 -19.60
N GLY A 219 -10.47 16.95 -20.88
CA GLY A 219 -10.93 16.16 -22.01
C GLY A 219 -10.52 14.70 -21.85
N LYS A 220 -11.28 13.81 -22.52
CA LYS A 220 -10.90 12.42 -22.77
C LYS A 220 -9.38 12.33 -22.95
N GLU A 221 -8.66 11.90 -21.91
CA GLU A 221 -7.24 11.63 -22.03
C GLU A 221 -7.14 10.38 -22.88
N SER A 222 -7.06 10.59 -24.19
CA SER A 222 -6.66 9.55 -25.12
C SER A 222 -5.36 8.98 -24.57
N SER A 223 -5.33 7.68 -24.37
CA SER A 223 -4.15 6.91 -23.95
C SER A 223 -3.14 6.85 -25.09
N ILE A 224 -2.66 8.03 -25.48
CA ILE A 224 -1.66 8.27 -26.50
C ILE A 224 -0.33 8.33 -25.76
N LEU A 225 0.47 7.29 -25.95
CA LEU A 225 1.85 7.29 -25.52
C LEU A 225 2.65 8.19 -26.46
N THR A 226 3.35 9.17 -25.90
CA THR A 226 4.23 10.10 -26.65
C THR A 226 5.68 9.75 -26.37
N ARG A 227 6.61 10.14 -27.25
CA ARG A 227 8.05 9.84 -27.08
C ARG A 227 8.62 10.30 -25.74
N SER A 228 8.02 11.31 -25.12
CA SER A 228 8.39 11.80 -23.78
C SER A 228 8.34 10.72 -22.68
N CYS A 229 7.53 9.66 -22.81
CA CYS A 229 7.51 8.57 -21.83
C CYS A 229 8.81 7.77 -21.76
N LEU A 230 9.62 7.82 -22.83
CA LEU A 230 10.92 7.14 -22.93
C LEU A 230 12.09 8.06 -22.61
N SER A 231 11.86 9.34 -22.29
CA SER A 231 12.92 10.31 -21.98
C SER A 231 13.83 9.86 -20.84
N SER A 232 13.28 9.13 -19.87
CA SER A 232 14.01 8.52 -18.75
C SER A 232 15.06 7.49 -19.18
N LEU A 233 15.02 6.98 -20.43
CA LEU A 233 16.03 6.07 -20.99
C LEU A 233 17.26 6.81 -21.54
N SER A 234 17.15 8.11 -21.84
CA SER A 234 18.19 8.89 -22.51
C SER A 234 19.25 9.46 -21.54
N GLY A 235 19.07 9.28 -20.24
CA GLY A 235 19.79 10.04 -19.20
C GLY A 235 21.11 9.46 -18.71
N ASP A 236 21.47 8.22 -19.03
CA ASP A 236 22.67 7.56 -18.49
C ASP A 236 23.48 6.89 -19.60
N SER A 237 24.33 7.68 -20.26
CA SER A 237 25.33 7.21 -21.23
C SER A 237 26.53 6.64 -20.49
N ASP A 238 26.44 5.41 -19.96
CA ASP A 238 27.63 4.59 -19.73
C ASP A 238 27.26 3.08 -19.73
N ALA A 239 27.77 2.39 -20.76
CA ALA A 239 27.71 0.95 -21.08
C ALA A 239 26.46 0.38 -21.83
N PRO A 240 26.67 -0.50 -22.84
CA PRO A 240 25.65 -0.95 -23.77
C PRO A 240 24.95 -2.23 -23.28
N GLY A 241 23.87 -2.07 -22.50
CA GLY A 241 22.79 -3.06 -22.52
C GLY A 241 21.87 -2.68 -23.67
N THR A 242 21.71 -3.53 -24.69
CA THR A 242 20.71 -3.30 -25.74
C THR A 242 19.32 -3.43 -25.10
N ILE A 243 18.73 -2.31 -24.67
CA ILE A 243 17.37 -2.28 -24.16
C ILE A 243 16.43 -2.66 -25.32
N CYS A 244 15.71 -3.76 -25.15
CA CYS A 244 14.74 -4.21 -26.15
C CYS A 244 13.42 -3.44 -25.96
N ILE A 245 13.16 -2.48 -26.85
CA ILE A 245 11.91 -1.71 -26.85
C ILE A 245 11.01 -2.30 -27.94
N ILE A 246 9.90 -2.92 -27.54
CA ILE A 246 8.87 -3.42 -28.47
C ILE A 246 7.64 -2.52 -28.34
N VAL A 247 7.29 -1.83 -29.43
CA VAL A 247 6.15 -0.92 -29.48
C VAL A 247 5.15 -1.41 -30.53
N SER A 248 3.95 -1.77 -30.10
CA SER A 248 2.85 -2.22 -30.97
C SER A 248 1.77 -1.14 -31.18
N MET A 249 2.11 0.15 -31.02
CA MET A 249 1.23 1.31 -31.21
C MET A 249 1.94 2.44 -31.96
N PRO A 250 1.22 3.31 -32.70
CA PRO A 250 1.81 4.53 -33.22
C PRO A 250 2.08 5.51 -32.06
N ILE A 251 3.36 5.70 -31.72
CA ILE A 251 3.78 6.77 -30.83
C ILE A 251 3.67 8.08 -31.62
N SER A 252 2.82 9.02 -31.18
CA SER A 252 2.79 10.35 -31.77
C SER A 252 4.13 11.07 -31.52
N PRO A 253 4.64 11.82 -32.53
CA PRO A 253 5.93 12.48 -32.47
C PRO A 253 6.07 13.44 -31.27
#